data_AF-A0A7S1HJX3-F1
#
_entry.id   AF-A0A7S1HJX3-F1
#
_cell.length_a   1.000
_cell.length_b   1.000
_cell.length_c   1.000
_cell.angle_alpha   90.00
_cell.angle_beta   90.00
_cell.angle_gamma   90.00
#
_symmetry.space_group_name_H-M   'P 1'
#
loop_
_entity.id
_entity.type
_entity.pdbx_description
1 polymer ?
#
loop_
_entity_poly.entity_id
_entity_poly.type
_entity_poly.pdbx_seq_one_letter_code
_entity_poly.pdbx_strand_id
1 'polypeptide(L)'
;EDGYQYAYADTLYRGILGERPNYTDCFTRLGKISELKGNAKHASAWYIEALKVNPKHSDSWTNLARLHIASNDLGNAQKKLEKVVKDAPHDGLSNILLGNIYFNSARWVPMDKDNPDRAAMSGKYTSYLTRALDFYRKVLQKESNNIYAANGIAMVLAQSGRLSQAKQIFAQLREAASGQLGHVWVNLAHIHLAQKEYQPAAKLYSAALDRFHSGHDASLLSYVAKAQFAAATSVPKKDEALRVLDPAMLRKCKRTLQKAMHLSPRDYSIQFNLALVLKVGAENVMVSVRDQHQEWIDAAAQDSSIVMEPPFTRRDLELVDNDNMVMRRLAAFLSSVTDEREFPKNKRQEAEEFVNWGKEASGLLPTYMEAVEDMNKRYESSREYIRKAELEREAQEELARQKAEEEKQAEKAEMAKRAEIMERKRQELVGKDDFMVIKAKGKKGRDGEGEDFIDDEAARGRLDKNQKGKKKDPEREDAIRKGIEIFLAPSDDEGDDEEG
;
A
#
# COMPACT_ATOMS: atom_id res chain seq x y z
N GLU A 1 26.60 -22.48 -20.67
CA GLU A 1 27.50 -22.04 -21.77
C GLU A 1 28.80 -21.41 -21.24
N ASP A 2 28.73 -20.56 -20.22
CA ASP A 2 29.89 -19.88 -19.61
C ASP A 2 31.05 -20.81 -19.17
N GLY A 3 30.74 -21.97 -18.57
CA GLY A 3 31.76 -22.93 -18.13
C GLY A 3 32.65 -23.47 -19.26
N TYR A 4 32.10 -23.62 -20.46
CA TYR A 4 32.85 -24.09 -21.64
C TYR A 4 33.77 -23.00 -22.18
N GLN A 5 33.32 -21.74 -22.16
CA GLN A 5 34.11 -20.58 -22.57
C GLN A 5 35.30 -20.34 -21.62
N TYR A 6 35.12 -20.52 -20.31
CA TYR A 6 36.22 -20.39 -19.35
C TYR A 6 37.27 -21.49 -19.46
N ALA A 7 36.88 -22.72 -19.78
CA ALA A 7 37.82 -23.81 -20.00
C ALA A 7 38.66 -23.56 -21.25
N TYR A 8 38.03 -23.13 -22.35
CA TYR A 8 38.73 -22.76 -23.57
C TYR A 8 39.71 -21.58 -23.35
N ALA A 9 39.27 -20.51 -22.68
CA ALA A 9 40.13 -19.39 -22.35
C ALA A 9 41.34 -19.80 -21.48
N ASP A 10 41.14 -20.69 -20.50
CA ASP A 10 42.22 -21.24 -19.67
C ASP A 10 43.29 -21.94 -20.52
N THR A 11 42.89 -22.75 -21.49
CA THR A 11 43.82 -23.44 -22.40
C THR A 11 44.61 -22.46 -23.27
N LEU A 12 43.96 -21.42 -23.81
CA LEU A 12 44.61 -20.40 -24.62
C LEU A 12 45.64 -19.60 -23.82
N TYR A 13 45.28 -19.13 -22.63
CA TYR A 13 46.21 -18.37 -21.79
C TYR A 13 47.38 -19.22 -21.27
N ARG A 14 47.17 -20.53 -21.04
CA ARG A 14 48.29 -21.45 -20.74
C ARG A 14 49.21 -21.66 -21.93
N GLY A 15 48.66 -21.74 -23.15
CA GLY A 15 49.46 -21.79 -24.39
C GLY A 15 50.33 -20.55 -24.54
N ILE A 16 49.75 -19.36 -24.33
CA ILE A 16 50.49 -18.09 -24.37
C ILE A 16 51.61 -18.05 -23.33
N LEU A 17 51.38 -18.57 -22.12
CA LEU A 17 52.45 -18.66 -21.10
C LEU A 17 53.54 -19.67 -21.48
N GLY A 18 53.21 -20.72 -22.23
CA GLY A 18 54.19 -21.66 -22.76
C GLY A 18 55.15 -20.99 -23.75
N GLU A 19 54.65 -20.09 -24.58
CA GLU A 19 55.47 -19.32 -25.53
C GLU A 19 56.13 -18.09 -24.88
N ARG A 20 55.45 -17.44 -23.94
CA ARG A 20 55.90 -16.23 -23.23
C ARG A 20 55.75 -16.38 -21.71
N PRO A 21 56.71 -17.03 -21.04
CA PRO A 21 56.63 -17.32 -19.61
C PRO A 21 56.55 -16.09 -18.70
N ASN A 22 57.03 -14.93 -19.16
CA ASN A 22 57.07 -13.69 -18.38
C ASN A 22 55.90 -12.73 -18.69
N TYR A 23 54.83 -13.20 -19.33
CA TYR A 23 53.71 -12.33 -19.70
C TYR A 23 52.74 -12.12 -18.52
N THR A 24 52.92 -11.01 -17.79
CA THR A 24 52.20 -10.71 -16.54
C THR A 24 50.68 -10.70 -16.68
N ASP A 25 50.14 -10.06 -17.73
CA ASP A 25 48.69 -9.97 -17.95
C ASP A 25 48.03 -11.34 -18.05
N CYS A 26 48.75 -12.31 -18.62
CA CYS A 26 48.27 -13.67 -18.81
C CYS A 26 48.03 -14.38 -17.47
N PHE A 27 48.95 -14.21 -16.53
CA PHE A 27 48.76 -14.69 -15.15
C PHE A 27 47.57 -14.00 -14.49
N THR A 28 47.39 -12.69 -14.67
CA THR A 28 46.23 -11.96 -14.13
C THR A 28 44.91 -12.45 -14.73
N ARG A 29 44.86 -12.74 -16.04
CA ARG A 29 43.66 -13.31 -16.71
C ARG A 29 43.35 -14.72 -16.21
N LEU A 30 44.35 -15.58 -16.04
CA LEU A 30 44.18 -16.92 -15.44
C LEU A 30 43.70 -16.84 -13.98
N GLY A 31 44.20 -15.87 -13.22
CA GLY A 31 43.70 -15.56 -11.88
C GLY A 31 42.22 -15.17 -11.91
N LYS A 32 41.82 -14.30 -12.84
CA LYS A 32 40.43 -13.89 -12.99
C LYS A 32 39.50 -15.02 -13.42
N ILE A 33 39.95 -15.88 -14.34
CA ILE A 33 39.21 -17.09 -14.73
C ILE A 33 39.03 -18.02 -13.52
N SER A 34 40.08 -18.20 -12.71
CA SER A 34 40.01 -19.00 -11.48
C SER A 34 39.03 -18.43 -10.46
N GLU A 35 38.97 -17.09 -10.34
CA GLU A 35 38.01 -16.38 -9.50
C GLU A 35 36.57 -16.59 -9.99
N LEU A 36 36.31 -16.46 -11.29
CA LEU A 36 35.00 -16.70 -11.90
C LEU A 36 34.54 -18.15 -11.75
N LYS A 37 35.49 -19.10 -11.70
CA LYS A 37 35.22 -20.52 -11.38
C LYS A 37 34.98 -20.77 -9.88
N GLY A 38 35.00 -19.74 -9.02
CA GLY A 38 34.81 -19.84 -7.57
C GLY A 38 36.06 -20.29 -6.79
N ASN A 39 37.21 -20.46 -7.46
CA ASN A 39 38.44 -20.95 -6.86
C ASN A 39 39.36 -19.81 -6.39
N ALA A 40 38.97 -19.11 -5.33
CA ALA A 40 39.71 -17.96 -4.80
C ALA A 40 41.18 -18.28 -4.42
N LYS A 41 41.46 -19.50 -3.92
CA LYS A 41 42.83 -19.95 -3.60
C LYS A 41 43.71 -20.01 -4.86
N HIS A 42 43.22 -20.63 -5.93
CA HIS A 42 43.94 -20.71 -7.21
C HIS A 42 44.09 -19.33 -7.84
N ALA A 43 43.06 -18.48 -7.76
CA ALA A 43 43.15 -17.09 -8.21
C ALA A 43 44.28 -16.34 -7.50
N SER A 44 44.39 -16.50 -6.18
CA SER A 44 45.46 -15.85 -5.40
C SER A 44 46.85 -16.32 -5.81
N ALA A 45 47.03 -17.63 -6.09
CA ALA A 45 48.30 -18.18 -6.55
C ALA A 45 48.72 -17.56 -7.89
N TRP A 46 47.80 -17.47 -8.85
CA TRP A 46 48.08 -16.85 -10.14
C TRP A 46 48.46 -15.37 -10.05
N TYR A 47 47.76 -14.60 -9.20
CA TYR A 47 48.13 -13.21 -8.99
C TYR A 47 49.49 -13.06 -8.30
N ILE A 48 49.88 -13.99 -7.40
CA ILE A 48 51.21 -14.01 -6.80
C ILE A 48 52.29 -14.33 -7.85
N GLU A 49 52.04 -15.29 -8.76
CA GLU A 49 52.97 -15.56 -9.87
C GLU A 49 53.15 -14.33 -10.77
N ALA A 50 52.08 -13.61 -11.08
CA ALA A 50 52.15 -12.34 -11.80
C ALA A 50 53.07 -11.32 -11.10
N LEU A 51 52.99 -11.24 -9.76
CA LEU A 51 53.80 -10.35 -8.94
C LEU A 51 55.26 -10.81 -8.78
N LYS A 52 55.57 -12.10 -8.94
CA LYS A 52 56.97 -12.57 -9.01
C LYS A 52 57.65 -12.08 -10.27
N VAL A 53 56.92 -12.07 -11.39
CA VAL A 53 57.42 -11.57 -12.68
C VAL A 53 57.49 -10.04 -12.69
N ASN A 54 56.43 -9.37 -12.24
CA ASN A 54 56.37 -7.91 -12.13
C ASN A 54 55.86 -7.47 -10.75
N PRO A 55 56.76 -7.16 -9.80
CA PRO A 55 56.38 -6.76 -8.44
C PRO A 55 55.57 -5.46 -8.35
N LYS A 56 55.59 -4.62 -9.39
CA LYS A 56 54.88 -3.33 -9.45
C LYS A 56 53.57 -3.41 -10.25
N HIS A 57 53.10 -4.61 -10.59
CA HIS A 57 51.89 -4.77 -11.39
C HIS A 57 50.64 -4.40 -10.59
N SER A 58 50.07 -3.22 -10.87
CA SER A 58 48.90 -2.65 -10.20
C SER A 58 47.71 -3.63 -10.16
N ASP A 59 47.31 -4.16 -11.33
CA ASP A 59 46.12 -5.00 -11.44
C ASP A 59 46.21 -6.28 -10.61
N SER A 60 47.40 -6.87 -10.48
CA SER A 60 47.59 -8.08 -9.67
C SER A 60 47.47 -7.78 -8.17
N TRP A 61 48.04 -6.66 -7.71
CA TRP A 61 47.86 -6.21 -6.32
C TRP A 61 46.40 -5.87 -6.02
N THR A 62 45.73 -5.18 -6.93
CA THR A 62 44.32 -4.78 -6.78
C THR A 62 43.40 -5.99 -6.78
N ASN A 63 43.61 -6.96 -7.66
CA ASN A 63 42.81 -8.19 -7.66
C ASN A 63 43.08 -9.06 -6.42
N LEU A 64 44.32 -9.15 -5.92
CA LEU A 64 44.59 -9.77 -4.61
C LEU A 64 43.87 -9.05 -3.47
N ALA A 65 43.86 -7.72 -3.46
CA ALA A 65 43.14 -6.95 -2.47
C ALA A 65 41.63 -7.22 -2.53
N ARG A 66 41.04 -7.35 -3.72
CA ARG A 66 39.63 -7.74 -3.89
C ARG A 66 39.33 -9.13 -3.31
N LEU A 67 40.23 -10.10 -3.49
CA LEU A 67 40.08 -11.41 -2.86
C LEU A 67 40.08 -11.31 -1.32
N HIS A 68 40.96 -10.48 -0.75
CA HIS A 68 40.96 -10.23 0.69
C HIS A 68 39.69 -9.50 1.17
N ILE A 69 39.16 -8.55 0.40
CA ILE A 69 37.88 -7.90 0.70
C ILE A 69 36.76 -8.94 0.71
N ALA A 70 36.73 -9.85 -0.27
CA ALA A 70 35.74 -10.91 -0.34
C ALA A 70 35.84 -11.91 0.83
N SER A 71 37.03 -12.12 1.38
CA SER A 71 37.24 -12.92 2.60
C SER A 71 37.11 -12.11 3.90
N ASN A 72 36.62 -10.87 3.83
CA ASN A 72 36.48 -9.92 4.95
C ASN A 72 37.79 -9.58 5.68
N ASP A 73 38.94 -9.76 5.02
CA ASP A 73 40.28 -9.43 5.53
C ASP A 73 40.70 -8.02 5.10
N LEU A 74 40.01 -7.03 5.64
CA LEU A 74 40.15 -5.62 5.24
C LEU A 74 41.57 -5.06 5.49
N GLY A 75 42.25 -5.53 6.53
CA GLY A 75 43.60 -5.07 6.88
C GLY A 75 44.65 -5.45 5.83
N ASN A 76 44.61 -6.70 5.36
CA ASN A 76 45.51 -7.15 4.30
C ASN A 76 45.15 -6.59 2.94
N ALA A 77 43.86 -6.34 2.68
CA ALA A 77 43.43 -5.65 1.47
C ALA A 77 43.96 -4.21 1.43
N GLN A 78 43.83 -3.46 2.54
CA GLN A 78 44.29 -2.09 2.66
C GLN A 78 45.80 -1.99 2.37
N LYS A 79 46.63 -2.80 3.02
CA LYS A 79 48.10 -2.79 2.81
C LYS A 79 48.50 -3.02 1.35
N LYS A 80 47.75 -3.86 0.62
CA LYS A 80 48.02 -4.16 -0.79
C LYS A 80 47.65 -2.98 -1.69
N LEU A 81 46.50 -2.36 -1.45
CA LEU A 81 46.05 -1.19 -2.21
C LEU A 81 46.89 0.06 -1.90
N GLU A 82 47.37 0.23 -0.67
CA GLU A 82 48.28 1.32 -0.31
C GLU A 82 49.61 1.23 -1.08
N LYS A 83 50.11 0.02 -1.37
CA LYS A 83 51.27 -0.15 -2.28
C LYS A 83 50.95 0.34 -3.69
N VAL A 84 49.78 0.00 -4.21
CA VAL A 84 49.35 0.43 -5.55
C VAL A 84 49.24 1.94 -5.62
N VAL A 85 48.57 2.58 -4.67
CA VAL A 85 48.36 4.04 -4.65
C VAL A 85 49.67 4.80 -4.38
N LYS A 86 50.66 4.17 -3.75
CA LYS A 86 52.00 4.76 -3.61
C LYS A 86 52.71 4.89 -4.97
N ASP A 87 52.61 3.87 -5.82
CA ASP A 87 53.25 3.85 -7.13
C ASP A 87 52.38 4.52 -8.22
N ALA A 88 51.06 4.46 -8.08
CA ALA A 88 50.06 5.04 -8.98
C ALA A 88 48.96 5.79 -8.19
N PRO A 89 49.21 7.05 -7.75
CA PRO A 89 48.30 7.80 -6.89
C PRO A 89 46.89 8.03 -7.45
N HIS A 90 46.76 8.01 -8.78
CA HIS A 90 45.52 8.27 -9.51
C HIS A 90 44.88 7.01 -10.12
N ASP A 91 45.21 5.82 -9.61
CA ASP A 91 44.52 4.59 -10.01
C ASP A 91 43.07 4.59 -9.50
N GLY A 92 42.10 4.67 -10.41
CA GLY A 92 40.69 4.85 -10.07
C GLY A 92 40.13 3.71 -9.23
N LEU A 93 40.41 2.46 -9.62
CA LEU A 93 39.90 1.27 -8.95
C LEU A 93 40.47 1.14 -7.53
N SER A 94 41.78 1.32 -7.34
CA SER A 94 42.40 1.21 -6.01
C SER A 94 41.92 2.29 -5.05
N ASN A 95 41.77 3.53 -5.53
CA ASN A 95 41.22 4.62 -4.72
C ASN A 95 39.75 4.32 -4.34
N ILE A 96 38.91 3.83 -5.25
CA ILE A 96 37.53 3.42 -4.91
C ILE A 96 37.53 2.30 -3.85
N LEU A 97 38.37 1.27 -4.01
CA LEU A 97 38.43 0.15 -3.06
C LEU A 97 38.94 0.59 -1.68
N LEU A 98 39.95 1.47 -1.61
CA LEU A 98 40.40 2.06 -0.35
C LEU A 98 39.28 2.88 0.29
N GLY A 99 38.57 3.70 -0.49
CA GLY A 99 37.40 4.43 -0.02
C GLY A 99 36.35 3.50 0.60
N ASN A 100 36.06 2.38 -0.07
CA ASN A 100 35.12 1.37 0.43
C ASN A 100 35.61 0.70 1.72
N ILE A 101 36.91 0.41 1.84
CA ILE A 101 37.50 -0.17 3.07
C ILE A 101 37.39 0.82 4.23
N TYR A 102 37.72 2.10 4.02
CA TYR A 102 37.61 3.13 5.06
C TYR A 102 36.16 3.37 5.46
N PHE A 103 35.24 3.39 4.49
CA PHE A 103 33.81 3.49 4.76
C PHE A 103 33.29 2.28 5.58
N ASN A 104 33.68 1.06 5.21
CA ASN A 104 33.31 -0.15 5.97
C ASN A 104 33.94 -0.13 7.37
N SER A 105 35.20 0.32 7.50
CA SER A 105 35.86 0.48 8.80
C SER A 105 35.14 1.47 9.73
N ALA A 106 34.50 2.51 9.16
CA ALA A 106 33.67 3.43 9.94
C ALA A 106 32.44 2.74 10.55
N ARG A 107 31.85 1.74 9.87
CA ARG A 107 30.69 0.98 10.37
C ARG A 107 30.99 0.20 11.65
N TRP A 108 32.22 -0.26 11.82
CA TRP A 108 32.65 -1.06 12.99
C TRP A 108 33.15 -0.21 14.14
N VAL A 109 33.05 1.12 14.07
CA VAL A 109 33.36 1.99 15.21
C VAL A 109 32.23 1.88 16.22
N PRO A 110 32.47 1.32 17.43
CA PRO A 110 31.44 1.25 18.47
C PRO A 110 31.00 2.65 18.87
N MET A 111 29.71 2.92 18.66
CA MET A 111 29.11 4.25 18.85
C MET A 111 28.06 4.25 19.97
N ASP A 112 28.24 3.35 20.94
CA ASP A 112 27.32 3.14 22.05
C ASP A 112 27.17 4.42 22.88
N LYS A 113 25.92 4.70 23.30
CA LYS A 113 25.59 5.92 24.05
C LYS A 113 26.30 5.97 25.40
N ASP A 114 26.53 4.81 26.01
CA ASP A 114 27.10 4.65 27.34
C ASP A 114 28.63 4.46 27.33
N ASN A 115 29.26 4.53 26.15
CA ASN A 115 30.72 4.41 26.05
C ASN A 115 31.39 5.69 26.59
N PRO A 116 32.23 5.61 27.64
CA PRO A 116 32.93 6.76 28.19
C PRO A 116 33.84 7.47 27.17
N ASP A 117 34.32 6.75 26.15
CA ASP A 117 35.20 7.28 25.09
C ASP A 117 34.43 7.70 23.82
N ARG A 118 33.11 7.89 23.90
CA ARG A 118 32.26 8.20 22.74
C ARG A 118 32.76 9.39 21.90
N ALA A 119 33.32 10.43 22.53
CA ALA A 119 33.89 11.57 21.82
C ALA A 119 35.09 11.17 20.94
N ALA A 120 36.00 10.35 21.47
CA ALA A 120 37.15 9.83 20.72
C ALA A 120 36.68 8.90 19.58
N MET A 121 35.68 8.05 19.84
CA MET A 121 35.09 7.18 18.82
C MET A 121 34.40 7.98 17.71
N SER A 122 33.71 9.06 18.06
CA SER A 122 33.12 10.00 17.10
C SER A 122 34.19 10.66 16.21
N GLY A 123 35.32 11.08 16.80
CA GLY A 123 36.47 11.59 16.05
C GLY A 123 37.05 10.55 15.09
N LYS A 124 37.22 9.30 15.54
CA LYS A 124 37.70 8.19 14.71
C LYS A 124 36.75 7.86 13.55
N TYR A 125 35.45 7.81 13.83
CA TYR A 125 34.40 7.60 12.84
C TYR A 125 34.42 8.69 11.76
N THR A 126 34.47 9.96 12.18
CA THR A 126 34.53 11.10 11.26
C THR A 126 35.81 11.06 10.44
N SER A 127 36.94 10.72 11.05
CA SER A 127 38.23 10.55 10.35
C SER A 127 38.16 9.48 9.26
N TYR A 128 37.54 8.33 9.53
CA TYR A 128 37.36 7.29 8.52
C TYR A 128 36.45 7.73 7.35
N LEU A 129 35.35 8.42 7.65
CA LEU A 129 34.47 8.96 6.60
C LEU A 129 35.18 10.02 5.75
N THR A 130 35.94 10.92 6.38
CA THR A 130 36.73 11.94 5.67
C THR A 130 37.78 11.29 4.77
N ARG A 131 38.53 10.29 5.27
CA ARG A 131 39.48 9.53 4.45
C ARG A 131 38.81 8.86 3.26
N ALA A 132 37.66 8.20 3.48
CA ALA A 132 36.91 7.58 2.40
C ALA A 132 36.52 8.60 1.32
N LEU A 133 36.05 9.77 1.74
CA LEU A 133 35.66 10.87 0.86
C LEU A 133 36.86 11.40 0.05
N ASP A 134 38.03 11.54 0.66
CA ASP A 134 39.25 11.97 -0.03
C ASP A 134 39.65 11.01 -1.15
N PHE A 135 39.57 9.70 -0.90
CA PHE A 135 39.84 8.69 -1.93
C PHE A 135 38.85 8.76 -3.10
N TYR A 136 37.55 8.92 -2.84
CA TYR A 136 36.57 9.08 -3.92
C TYR A 136 36.75 10.39 -4.70
N ARG A 137 37.08 11.49 -4.01
CA ARG A 137 37.35 12.79 -4.64
C ARG A 137 38.53 12.73 -5.61
N LYS A 138 39.61 12.03 -5.25
CA LYS A 138 40.76 11.83 -6.15
C LYS A 138 40.37 11.18 -7.48
N VAL A 139 39.39 10.28 -7.45
CA VAL A 139 38.88 9.64 -8.66
C VAL A 139 38.04 10.62 -9.47
N LEU A 140 37.09 11.33 -8.85
CA LEU A 140 36.26 12.30 -9.57
C LEU A 140 37.03 13.51 -10.12
N GLN A 141 38.16 13.88 -9.51
CA GLN A 141 39.04 14.92 -10.04
C GLN A 141 39.61 14.56 -11.42
N LYS A 142 39.85 13.27 -11.67
CA LYS A 142 40.39 12.77 -12.95
C LYS A 142 39.28 12.29 -13.88
N GLU A 143 38.28 11.63 -13.32
CA GLU A 143 37.15 11.01 -14.02
C GLU A 143 35.84 11.58 -13.47
N SER A 144 35.42 12.73 -13.98
CA SER A 144 34.22 13.43 -13.52
C SER A 144 32.94 12.61 -13.60
N ASN A 145 32.90 11.64 -14.53
CA ASN A 145 31.72 10.81 -14.80
C ASN A 145 31.80 9.42 -14.13
N ASN A 146 32.72 9.20 -13.19
CA ASN A 146 32.86 7.91 -12.52
C ASN A 146 31.70 7.65 -11.54
N ILE A 147 30.75 6.81 -11.96
CA ILE A 147 29.55 6.47 -11.18
C ILE A 147 29.85 5.79 -9.84
N TYR A 148 30.96 5.05 -9.73
CA TYR A 148 31.31 4.32 -8.51
C TYR A 148 31.85 5.24 -7.43
N ALA A 149 32.70 6.20 -7.81
CA ALA A 149 33.20 7.21 -6.89
C ALA A 149 32.07 8.13 -6.39
N ALA A 150 31.18 8.57 -7.29
CA ALA A 150 30.00 9.34 -6.93
C ALA A 150 29.04 8.55 -6.01
N ASN A 151 28.84 7.24 -6.25
CA ASN A 151 28.08 6.38 -5.34
C ASN A 151 28.71 6.32 -3.94
N GLY A 152 30.04 6.17 -3.85
CA GLY A 152 30.77 6.19 -2.59
C GLY A 152 30.62 7.51 -1.83
N ILE A 153 30.68 8.65 -2.52
CA ILE A 153 30.45 9.97 -1.92
C ILE A 153 29.02 10.09 -1.40
N ALA A 154 28.02 9.68 -2.19
CA ALA A 154 26.63 9.73 -1.77
C ALA A 154 26.37 8.86 -0.52
N MET A 155 27.01 7.69 -0.41
CA MET A 155 26.99 6.86 0.80
C MET A 155 27.61 7.58 2.00
N VAL A 156 28.76 8.23 1.84
CA VAL A 156 29.39 9.01 2.91
C VAL A 156 28.50 10.18 3.35
N LEU A 157 27.86 10.89 2.41
CA LEU A 157 26.92 11.98 2.72
C LEU A 157 25.71 11.49 3.51
N ALA A 158 25.12 10.36 3.10
CA ALA A 158 24.00 9.75 3.81
C ALA A 158 24.39 9.36 5.24
N GLN A 159 25.55 8.72 5.41
CA GLN A 159 26.09 8.31 6.70
C GLN A 159 26.51 9.50 7.60
N SER A 160 26.77 10.67 7.00
CA SER A 160 27.00 11.93 7.71
C SER A 160 25.71 12.67 8.09
N GLY A 161 24.52 12.12 7.77
CA GLY A 161 23.22 12.74 8.03
C GLY A 161 22.75 13.73 6.95
N ARG A 162 23.52 13.97 5.89
CA ARG A 162 23.17 14.87 4.77
C ARG A 162 22.27 14.15 3.75
N LEU A 163 21.11 13.70 4.20
CA LEU A 163 20.20 12.83 3.44
C LEU A 163 19.70 13.49 2.14
N SER A 164 19.35 14.78 2.15
CA SER A 164 18.82 15.47 0.97
C SER A 164 19.85 15.57 -0.16
N GLN A 165 21.11 15.90 0.17
CA GLN A 165 22.21 15.94 -0.81
C GLN A 165 22.51 14.54 -1.35
N ALA A 166 22.55 13.53 -0.47
CA ALA A 166 22.75 12.15 -0.89
C ALA A 166 21.64 11.71 -1.86
N LYS A 167 20.36 12.02 -1.56
CA LYS A 167 19.20 11.71 -2.42
C LYS A 167 19.37 12.26 -3.84
N GLN A 168 19.78 13.51 -3.97
CA GLN A 168 20.00 14.16 -5.27
C GLN A 168 21.08 13.43 -6.08
N ILE A 169 22.22 13.11 -5.46
CA ILE A 169 23.31 12.39 -6.14
C ILE A 169 22.85 10.98 -6.54
N PHE A 170 22.14 10.25 -5.67
CA PHE A 170 21.63 8.92 -6.01
C PHE A 170 20.57 8.96 -7.12
N ALA A 171 19.74 10.01 -7.19
CA ALA A 171 18.80 10.19 -8.29
C ALA A 171 19.53 10.40 -9.63
N GLN A 172 20.54 11.28 -9.65
CA GLN A 172 21.40 11.50 -10.83
C GLN A 172 22.14 10.22 -11.24
N LEU A 173 22.67 9.47 -10.27
CA LEU A 173 23.35 8.20 -10.53
C LEU A 173 22.40 7.14 -11.11
N ARG A 174 21.16 7.10 -10.65
CA ARG A 174 20.16 6.16 -11.16
C ARG A 174 19.86 6.42 -12.65
N GLU A 175 19.79 7.69 -13.04
CA GLU A 175 19.58 8.10 -14.44
C GLU A 175 20.83 7.82 -15.30
N ALA A 176 22.02 8.20 -14.82
CA ALA A 176 23.27 8.02 -15.55
C ALA A 176 23.67 6.54 -15.73
N ALA A 177 23.38 5.68 -14.74
CA ALA A 177 23.83 4.29 -14.75
C ALA A 177 23.00 3.37 -15.69
N SER A 178 22.04 3.89 -16.47
CA SER A 178 21.21 3.13 -17.42
C SER A 178 20.58 1.85 -16.84
N GLY A 179 20.38 1.81 -15.52
CA GLY A 179 19.91 0.63 -14.79
C GLY A 179 20.86 -0.56 -14.75
N GLN A 180 22.18 -0.36 -14.84
CA GLN A 180 23.20 -1.40 -14.64
C GLN A 180 23.55 -1.63 -13.16
N LEU A 181 23.34 -0.63 -12.29
CA LEU A 181 23.77 -0.68 -10.88
C LEU A 181 22.60 -0.87 -9.91
N GLY A 182 22.28 -2.13 -9.59
CA GLY A 182 21.18 -2.47 -8.68
C GLY A 182 21.33 -1.87 -7.28
N HIS A 183 22.56 -1.73 -6.78
CA HIS A 183 22.84 -1.15 -5.46
C HIS A 183 22.42 0.33 -5.35
N VAL A 184 22.38 1.10 -6.45
CA VAL A 184 21.93 2.51 -6.43
C VAL A 184 20.46 2.61 -6.07
N TRP A 185 19.63 1.71 -6.60
CA TRP A 185 18.20 1.65 -6.30
C TRP A 185 17.97 1.36 -4.81
N VAL A 186 18.73 0.41 -4.26
CA VAL A 186 18.67 0.02 -2.85
C VAL A 186 19.14 1.17 -1.95
N ASN A 187 20.24 1.85 -2.30
CA ASN A 187 20.76 2.99 -1.55
C ASN A 187 19.79 4.18 -1.55
N LEU A 188 19.18 4.49 -2.70
CA LEU A 188 18.15 5.52 -2.78
C LEU A 188 16.93 5.14 -1.92
N ALA A 189 16.50 3.88 -1.96
CA ALA A 189 15.42 3.38 -1.13
C ALA A 189 15.73 3.47 0.39
N HIS A 190 16.98 3.20 0.80
CA HIS A 190 17.42 3.40 2.19
C HIS A 190 17.31 4.87 2.61
N ILE A 191 17.61 5.82 1.73
CA ILE A 191 17.47 7.25 2.03
C ILE A 191 16.01 7.64 2.19
N HIS A 192 15.13 7.21 1.28
CA HIS A 192 13.69 7.43 1.42
C HIS A 192 13.18 6.84 2.75
N LEU A 193 13.63 5.64 3.11
CA LEU A 193 13.28 5.02 4.39
C LEU A 193 13.76 5.86 5.60
N ALA A 194 14.99 6.38 5.55
CA ALA A 194 15.54 7.24 6.59
C ALA A 194 14.82 8.59 6.70
N GLN A 195 14.31 9.12 5.58
CA GLN A 195 13.47 10.32 5.52
C GLN A 195 12.01 10.06 5.90
N LYS A 196 11.65 8.83 6.33
CA LYS A 196 10.28 8.40 6.62
C LYS A 196 9.33 8.42 5.41
N GLU A 197 9.88 8.45 4.20
CA GLU A 197 9.15 8.35 2.95
C GLU A 197 8.94 6.85 2.59
N TYR A 198 8.09 6.17 3.33
CA TYR A 198 8.00 4.70 3.28
C TYR A 198 7.43 4.14 1.98
N GLN A 199 6.42 4.81 1.39
CA GLN A 199 5.80 4.37 0.14
C GLN A 199 6.78 4.46 -1.06
N PRO A 200 7.49 5.57 -1.29
CA PRO A 200 8.58 5.63 -2.26
C PRO A 200 9.67 4.58 -2.02
N ALA A 201 10.08 4.38 -0.76
CA ALA A 201 11.08 3.38 -0.41
C ALA A 201 10.66 1.96 -0.82
N ALA A 202 9.42 1.55 -0.47
CA ALA A 202 8.89 0.24 -0.82
C ALA A 202 8.84 0.03 -2.35
N LYS A 203 8.44 1.05 -3.12
CA LYS A 203 8.41 1.00 -4.60
C LYS A 203 9.81 0.84 -5.21
N LEU A 204 10.81 1.54 -4.66
CA LEU A 204 12.18 1.45 -5.13
C LEU A 204 12.81 0.08 -4.83
N TYR A 205 12.57 -0.47 -3.63
CA TYR A 205 13.01 -1.84 -3.33
C TYR A 205 12.34 -2.87 -4.22
N SER A 206 11.04 -2.77 -4.49
CA SER A 206 10.35 -3.70 -5.40
C SER A 206 10.89 -3.58 -6.83
N ALA A 207 11.12 -2.36 -7.32
CA ALA A 207 11.72 -2.15 -8.64
C ALA A 207 13.14 -2.74 -8.72
N ALA A 208 13.94 -2.62 -7.66
CA ALA A 208 15.27 -3.24 -7.59
C ALA A 208 15.20 -4.78 -7.56
N LEU A 209 14.24 -5.32 -6.82
CA LEU A 209 13.99 -6.76 -6.73
C LEU A 209 13.58 -7.35 -8.09
N ASP A 210 12.66 -6.70 -8.79
CA ASP A 210 12.13 -7.19 -10.06
C ASP A 210 13.17 -7.07 -11.19
N ARG A 211 13.87 -5.93 -11.26
CA ARG A 211 14.84 -5.66 -12.35
C ARG A 211 16.12 -6.46 -12.25
N PHE A 212 16.65 -6.66 -11.04
CA PHE A 212 18.01 -7.23 -10.86
C PHE A 212 18.01 -8.66 -10.34
N HIS A 213 16.93 -9.10 -9.69
CA HIS A 213 16.85 -10.41 -9.04
C HIS A 213 15.63 -11.20 -9.50
N SER A 214 14.89 -10.71 -10.51
CA SER A 214 13.67 -11.34 -11.04
C SER A 214 12.64 -11.73 -9.96
N GLY A 215 12.55 -10.97 -8.87
CA GLY A 215 11.63 -11.28 -7.78
C GLY A 215 12.16 -12.27 -6.73
N HIS A 216 13.42 -12.72 -6.82
CA HIS A 216 14.01 -13.81 -6.02
C HIS A 216 15.25 -13.37 -5.21
N ASP A 217 15.05 -12.50 -4.22
CA ASP A 217 16.10 -12.14 -3.25
C ASP A 217 15.50 -11.92 -1.86
N ALA A 218 15.92 -12.73 -0.88
CA ALA A 218 15.39 -12.70 0.48
C ALA A 218 15.77 -11.42 1.25
N SER A 219 16.93 -10.84 0.99
CA SER A 219 17.42 -9.63 1.66
C SER A 219 16.64 -8.40 1.20
N LEU A 220 16.43 -8.26 -0.11
CA LEU A 220 15.60 -7.21 -0.69
C LEU A 220 14.14 -7.34 -0.27
N LEU A 221 13.58 -8.54 -0.25
CA LEU A 221 12.23 -8.76 0.28
C LEU A 221 12.12 -8.34 1.75
N SER A 222 13.16 -8.56 2.55
CA SER A 222 13.21 -8.08 3.95
C SER A 222 13.21 -6.55 4.03
N TYR A 223 13.91 -5.86 3.13
CA TYR A 223 13.85 -4.39 3.05
C TYR A 223 12.49 -3.87 2.58
N VAL A 224 11.87 -4.53 1.59
CA VAL A 224 10.50 -4.24 1.17
C VAL A 224 9.54 -4.39 2.35
N ALA A 225 9.61 -5.50 3.08
CA ALA A 225 8.79 -5.75 4.25
C ALA A 225 9.02 -4.71 5.35
N LYS A 226 10.27 -4.31 5.61
CA LYS A 226 10.60 -3.25 6.57
C LYS A 226 9.95 -1.92 6.18
N ALA A 227 10.01 -1.53 4.90
CA ALA A 227 9.37 -0.32 4.41
C ALA A 227 7.84 -0.39 4.52
N GLN A 228 7.24 -1.54 4.19
CA GLN A 228 5.79 -1.76 4.29
C GLN A 228 5.30 -1.74 5.75
N PHE A 229 6.04 -2.37 6.66
CA PHE A 229 5.74 -2.35 8.08
C PHE A 229 5.83 -0.93 8.65
N ALA A 230 6.90 -0.21 8.33
CA ALA A 230 7.07 1.18 8.76
C ALA A 230 5.92 2.07 8.24
N ALA A 231 5.54 1.93 6.96
CA ALA A 231 4.39 2.61 6.37
C ALA A 231 3.08 2.29 7.11
N ALA A 232 2.88 1.02 7.48
CA ALA A 232 1.67 0.60 8.19
C ALA A 232 1.59 1.19 9.60
N THR A 233 2.74 1.36 10.27
CA THR A 233 2.83 1.91 11.63
C THR A 233 2.87 3.43 11.70
N SER A 234 3.09 4.10 10.58
CA SER A 234 3.30 5.55 10.53
C SER A 234 2.06 6.35 10.16
N VAL A 235 0.86 5.76 10.22
CA VAL A 235 -0.37 6.47 9.92
C VAL A 235 -0.53 7.62 10.93
N PRO A 236 -0.74 8.87 10.48
CA PRO A 236 -0.90 9.99 11.39
C PRO A 236 -2.09 9.73 12.31
N LYS A 237 -1.84 9.83 13.62
CA LYS A 237 -2.88 9.78 14.65
C LYS A 237 -3.83 10.95 14.40
N LYS A 238 -5.06 10.69 13.93
CA LYS A 238 -6.12 11.71 13.97
C LYS A 238 -6.59 11.93 15.41
N ASP A 239 -6.56 10.88 16.25
CA ASP A 239 -6.87 10.92 17.67
C ASP A 239 -5.78 10.19 18.47
N GLU A 240 -5.35 10.75 19.61
CA GLU A 240 -4.22 10.23 20.40
C GLU A 240 -4.45 8.83 21.00
N ALA A 241 -5.72 8.40 21.09
CA ALA A 241 -6.15 7.21 21.83
C ALA A 241 -6.08 5.89 21.03
N LEU A 242 -6.22 5.91 19.70
CA LEU A 242 -6.28 4.68 18.90
C LEU A 242 -5.02 4.51 18.04
N ARG A 243 -4.38 3.34 18.17
CA ARG A 243 -3.25 2.95 17.29
C ARG A 243 -3.81 2.64 15.91
N VAL A 244 -3.93 3.63 15.04
CA VAL A 244 -4.37 3.42 13.65
C VAL A 244 -3.23 2.75 12.87
N LEU A 245 -3.33 1.44 12.68
CA LEU A 245 -2.47 0.69 11.77
C LEU A 245 -3.18 0.55 10.41
N ASP A 246 -2.44 0.64 9.31
CA ASP A 246 -2.99 0.32 7.98
C ASP A 246 -3.06 -1.21 7.78
N PRO A 247 -4.27 -1.84 7.82
CA PRO A 247 -4.39 -3.29 7.74
C PRO A 247 -4.02 -3.83 6.36
N ALA A 248 -4.22 -3.04 5.30
CA ALA A 248 -3.87 -3.46 3.94
C ALA A 248 -2.36 -3.56 3.77
N MET A 249 -1.61 -2.59 4.31
CA MET A 249 -0.15 -2.61 4.28
C MET A 249 0.45 -3.69 5.18
N LEU A 250 -0.14 -3.98 6.36
CA LEU A 250 0.28 -5.13 7.19
C LEU A 250 0.06 -6.47 6.47
N ARG A 251 -1.08 -6.66 5.79
CA ARG A 251 -1.33 -7.87 4.96
C ARG A 251 -0.31 -8.00 3.84
N LYS A 252 0.07 -6.89 3.19
CA LYS A 252 1.12 -6.89 2.15
C LYS A 252 2.49 -7.25 2.73
N CYS A 253 2.82 -6.72 3.91
CA CYS A 253 4.05 -7.03 4.65
C CYS A 253 4.13 -8.53 5.00
N LYS A 254 3.06 -9.08 5.57
CA LYS A 254 2.93 -10.52 5.87
C LYS A 254 3.21 -11.39 4.64
N ARG A 255 2.57 -11.10 3.50
CA ARG A 255 2.79 -11.84 2.24
C ARG A 255 4.24 -11.74 1.75
N THR A 256 4.84 -10.56 1.86
CA THR A 256 6.23 -10.33 1.46
C THR A 256 7.20 -11.14 2.33
N LEU A 257 6.99 -11.17 3.64
CA LEU A 257 7.81 -11.97 4.57
C LEU A 257 7.61 -13.47 4.40
N GLN A 258 6.38 -13.92 4.11
CA GLN A 258 6.14 -15.33 3.75
C GLN A 258 6.92 -15.72 2.50
N LYS A 259 6.92 -14.88 1.45
CA LYS A 259 7.74 -15.10 0.25
C LYS A 259 9.24 -15.12 0.58
N ALA A 260 9.72 -14.21 1.43
CA ALA A 260 11.11 -14.18 1.86
C ALA A 260 11.51 -15.45 2.62
N MET A 261 10.63 -15.93 3.51
CA MET A 261 10.82 -17.15 4.29
C MET A 261 10.83 -18.41 3.40
N HIS A 262 10.05 -18.45 2.32
CA HIS A 262 10.13 -19.54 1.34
C HIS A 262 11.48 -19.59 0.62
N LEU A 263 12.10 -18.44 0.36
CA LEU A 263 13.43 -18.37 -0.28
C LEU A 263 14.57 -18.70 0.69
N SER A 264 14.46 -18.25 1.95
CA SER A 264 15.46 -18.51 2.99
C SER A 264 14.81 -19.00 4.28
N PRO A 265 14.43 -20.30 4.36
CA PRO A 265 13.72 -20.84 5.53
C PRO A 265 14.56 -20.85 6.81
N ARG A 266 15.90 -20.80 6.71
CA ARG A 266 16.82 -20.82 7.86
C ARG A 266 17.17 -19.44 8.40
N ASP A 267 16.71 -18.36 7.77
CA ASP A 267 16.98 -17.01 8.25
C ASP A 267 16.07 -16.67 9.44
N TYR A 268 16.64 -16.72 10.65
CA TYR A 268 15.94 -16.39 11.90
C TYR A 268 15.45 -14.94 11.95
N SER A 269 16.12 -14.00 11.26
CA SER A 269 15.68 -12.61 11.22
C SER A 269 14.36 -12.48 10.45
N ILE A 270 14.21 -13.20 9.34
CA ILE A 270 12.97 -13.22 8.56
C ILE A 270 11.84 -13.88 9.35
N GLN A 271 12.11 -15.02 9.99
CA GLN A 271 11.14 -15.70 10.85
C GLN A 271 10.66 -14.81 12.01
N PHE A 272 11.60 -14.12 12.67
CA PHE A 272 11.28 -13.19 13.74
C PHE A 272 10.45 -12.01 13.25
N ASN A 273 10.84 -11.41 12.12
CA ASN A 273 10.08 -10.31 11.50
C ASN A 273 8.67 -10.74 11.12
N LEU A 274 8.48 -11.97 10.64
CA LEU A 274 7.14 -12.51 10.36
C LEU A 274 6.33 -12.68 11.65
N ALA A 275 6.91 -13.25 12.71
CA ALA A 275 6.26 -13.37 14.01
C ALA A 275 5.84 -12.01 14.58
N LEU A 276 6.71 -11.00 14.46
CA LEU A 276 6.41 -9.62 14.87
C LEU A 276 5.20 -9.04 14.12
N VAL A 277 5.16 -9.20 12.79
CA VAL A 277 4.05 -8.68 11.96
C VAL A 277 2.73 -9.37 12.32
N LEU A 278 2.76 -10.68 12.53
CA LEU A 278 1.57 -11.44 12.95
C LEU A 278 1.08 -10.99 14.34
N LYS A 279 2.00 -10.83 15.31
CA LYS A 279 1.67 -10.34 16.65
C LYS A 279 1.05 -8.95 16.61
N VAL A 280 1.68 -8.00 15.91
CA VAL A 280 1.18 -6.61 15.80
C VAL A 280 -0.16 -6.55 15.10
N GLY A 281 -0.37 -7.36 14.04
CA GLY A 281 -1.65 -7.45 13.35
C GLY A 281 -2.76 -8.02 14.24
N ALA A 282 -2.48 -9.12 14.94
CA ALA A 282 -3.41 -9.75 15.87
C ALA A 282 -3.76 -8.84 17.05
N GLU A 283 -2.75 -8.20 17.65
CA GLU A 283 -2.91 -7.24 18.75
C GLU A 283 -3.78 -6.05 18.34
N ASN A 284 -3.57 -5.51 17.13
CA ASN A 284 -4.39 -4.42 16.61
C ASN A 284 -5.87 -4.81 16.52
N VAL A 285 -6.16 -5.97 15.92
CA VAL A 285 -7.55 -6.43 15.78
C VAL A 285 -8.18 -6.69 17.14
N MET A 286 -7.48 -7.35 18.06
CA MET A 286 -8.04 -7.63 19.40
C MET A 286 -8.32 -6.35 20.19
N VAL A 287 -7.43 -5.35 20.12
CA VAL A 287 -7.66 -4.05 20.77
C VAL A 287 -8.85 -3.33 20.12
N SER A 288 -8.92 -3.31 18.78
CA SER A 288 -10.05 -2.69 18.09
C SER A 288 -11.37 -3.41 18.36
N VAL A 289 -11.39 -4.73 18.46
CA VAL A 289 -12.58 -5.50 18.86
C VAL A 289 -13.01 -5.07 20.25
N ARG A 290 -12.10 -5.03 21.24
CA ARG A 290 -12.43 -4.60 22.61
C ARG A 290 -13.05 -3.21 22.64
N ASP A 291 -12.43 -2.25 21.97
CA ASP A 291 -12.84 -0.84 22.05
C ASP A 291 -14.15 -0.59 21.27
N GLN A 292 -14.24 -1.08 20.03
CA GLN A 292 -15.42 -0.85 19.17
C GLN A 292 -16.63 -1.72 19.56
N HIS A 293 -16.41 -2.88 20.19
CA HIS A 293 -17.50 -3.69 20.73
C HIS A 293 -18.26 -2.93 21.81
N GLN A 294 -17.55 -2.22 22.69
CA GLN A 294 -18.18 -1.42 23.74
C GLN A 294 -18.97 -0.25 23.14
N GLU A 295 -18.38 0.48 22.19
CA GLU A 295 -19.05 1.59 21.50
C GLU A 295 -20.33 1.13 20.78
N TRP A 296 -20.29 -0.04 20.13
CA TRP A 296 -21.46 -0.58 19.44
C TRP A 296 -22.57 -0.99 20.42
N ILE A 297 -22.23 -1.56 21.58
CA ILE A 297 -23.21 -1.86 22.63
C ILE A 297 -23.87 -0.58 23.13
N ASP A 298 -23.07 0.44 23.43
CA ASP A 298 -23.56 1.70 23.99
C ASP A 298 -24.48 2.42 22.99
N ALA A 299 -24.13 2.42 21.70
CA ALA A 299 -24.95 2.99 20.64
C ALA A 299 -26.24 2.19 20.40
N ALA A 300 -26.17 0.85 20.40
CA ALA A 300 -27.35 0.00 20.29
C ALA A 300 -28.31 0.15 21.49
N ALA A 301 -27.79 0.52 22.67
CA ALA A 301 -28.60 0.80 23.86
C ALA A 301 -29.28 2.18 23.82
N GLN A 302 -28.68 3.18 23.16
CA GLN A 302 -29.22 4.54 23.07
C GLN A 302 -30.39 4.64 22.10
N ASP A 303 -30.31 3.98 20.95
CA ASP A 303 -31.37 4.02 19.94
C ASP A 303 -31.56 2.66 19.25
N SER A 304 -32.61 1.95 19.67
CA SER A 304 -33.00 0.66 19.11
C SER A 304 -33.44 0.69 17.64
N SER A 305 -33.65 1.88 17.06
CA SER A 305 -33.99 2.04 15.64
C SER A 305 -32.77 2.07 14.72
N ILE A 306 -31.56 2.28 15.27
CA ILE A 306 -30.32 2.33 14.49
C ILE A 306 -29.77 0.91 14.31
N VAL A 307 -29.81 0.42 13.07
CA VAL A 307 -29.21 -0.88 12.72
C VAL A 307 -27.77 -0.66 12.26
N MET A 308 -26.83 -0.77 13.21
CA MET A 308 -25.39 -0.66 12.93
C MET A 308 -24.76 -2.01 12.64
N GLU A 309 -24.07 -2.10 11.50
CA GLU A 309 -23.29 -3.28 11.14
C GLU A 309 -22.12 -3.47 12.13
N PRO A 310 -21.89 -4.69 12.64
CA PRO A 310 -20.75 -4.97 13.49
C PRO A 310 -19.42 -4.71 12.75
N PRO A 311 -18.43 -4.08 13.40
CA PRO A 311 -17.17 -3.71 12.74
C PRO A 311 -16.26 -4.91 12.42
N PHE A 312 -16.49 -6.04 13.08
CA PHE A 312 -15.73 -7.27 12.90
C PHE A 312 -16.67 -8.46 12.72
N THR A 313 -16.20 -9.45 11.98
CA THR A 313 -16.87 -10.74 11.81
C THR A 313 -16.13 -11.84 12.56
N ARG A 314 -16.81 -12.96 12.83
CA ARG A 314 -16.16 -14.17 13.38
C ARG A 314 -14.94 -14.58 12.54
N ARG A 315 -15.05 -14.48 11.22
CA ARG A 315 -13.99 -14.83 10.27
C ARG A 315 -12.72 -14.00 10.49
N ASP A 316 -12.86 -12.73 10.87
CA ASP A 316 -11.71 -11.87 11.16
C ASP A 316 -10.96 -12.37 12.40
N LEU A 317 -11.67 -12.83 13.43
CA LEU A 317 -11.07 -13.38 14.64
C LEU A 317 -10.48 -14.79 14.42
N GLU A 318 -11.07 -15.59 13.53
CA GLU A 318 -10.48 -16.87 13.09
C GLU A 318 -9.15 -16.65 12.35
N LEU A 319 -9.03 -15.57 11.55
CA LEU A 319 -7.75 -15.19 10.93
C LEU A 319 -6.72 -14.77 11.99
N VAL A 320 -7.16 -14.04 13.02
CA VAL A 320 -6.30 -13.66 14.16
C VAL A 320 -5.83 -14.89 14.93
N ASP A 321 -6.70 -15.87 15.18
CA ASP A 321 -6.33 -17.10 15.87
C ASP A 321 -5.31 -17.93 15.09
N ASN A 322 -5.52 -18.05 13.77
CA ASN A 322 -4.54 -18.67 12.87
C ASN A 322 -3.19 -17.94 12.90
N ASP A 323 -3.20 -16.61 12.85
CA ASP A 323 -1.99 -15.79 12.90
C ASP A 323 -1.28 -15.92 14.26
N ASN A 324 -2.04 -15.98 15.35
CA ASN A 324 -1.52 -16.22 16.70
C ASN A 324 -0.88 -17.60 16.81
N MET A 325 -1.51 -18.65 16.26
CA MET A 325 -0.94 -20.00 16.23
C MET A 325 0.40 -20.04 15.47
N VAL A 326 0.47 -19.45 14.28
CA VAL A 326 1.69 -19.42 13.47
C VAL A 326 2.78 -18.60 14.17
N MET A 327 2.41 -17.43 14.70
CA MET A 327 3.31 -16.56 15.46
C MET A 327 3.92 -17.29 16.66
N ARG A 328 3.11 -17.97 17.48
CA ARG A 328 3.59 -18.74 18.63
C ARG A 328 4.56 -19.85 18.25
N ARG A 329 4.30 -20.56 17.15
CA ARG A 329 5.19 -21.62 16.66
C ARG A 329 6.55 -21.07 16.26
N LEU A 330 6.57 -19.97 15.50
CA LEU A 330 7.80 -19.27 15.12
C LEU A 330 8.55 -18.76 16.35
N ALA A 331 7.84 -18.08 17.25
CA ALA A 331 8.41 -17.52 18.47
C ALA A 331 9.01 -18.59 19.40
N ALA A 332 8.32 -19.73 19.57
CA ALA A 332 8.83 -20.84 20.38
C ALA A 332 10.08 -21.50 19.78
N PHE A 333 10.15 -21.60 18.45
CA PHE A 333 11.35 -22.07 17.77
C PHE A 333 12.51 -21.07 18.00
N LEU A 334 12.28 -19.78 17.78
CA LEU A 334 13.30 -18.73 17.95
C LEU A 334 13.78 -18.59 19.40
N SER A 335 12.89 -18.78 20.38
CA SER A 335 13.26 -18.76 21.80
C SER A 335 14.16 -19.94 22.20
N SER A 336 14.10 -21.05 21.45
CA SER A 336 14.92 -22.25 21.68
C SER A 336 16.32 -22.18 21.05
N VAL A 337 16.58 -21.20 20.18
CA VAL A 337 17.90 -21.04 19.54
C VAL A 337 18.95 -20.66 20.58
N THR A 338 20.02 -21.46 20.65
CA THR A 338 21.12 -21.28 21.62
C THR A 338 22.31 -20.52 21.07
N ASP A 339 22.49 -20.47 19.75
CA ASP A 339 23.64 -19.79 19.14
C ASP A 339 23.39 -18.27 19.06
N GLU A 340 24.04 -17.52 19.95
CA GLU A 340 23.94 -16.05 20.00
C GLU A 340 24.51 -15.34 18.77
N ARG A 341 25.36 -16.02 17.97
CA ARG A 341 25.88 -15.46 16.72
C ARG A 341 24.84 -15.45 15.63
N GLU A 342 23.94 -16.43 15.63
CA GLU A 342 22.86 -16.54 14.65
C GLU A 342 21.62 -15.77 15.12
N PHE A 343 21.31 -15.78 16.42
CA PHE A 343 20.15 -15.07 16.99
C PHE A 343 20.47 -14.39 18.33
N PRO A 344 20.46 -13.04 18.40
CA PRO A 344 20.85 -12.31 19.60
C PRO A 344 19.98 -12.61 20.83
N LYS A 345 20.59 -12.67 22.02
CA LYS A 345 19.89 -12.92 23.29
C LYS A 345 18.68 -12.00 23.54
N ASN A 346 18.78 -10.72 23.21
CA ASN A 346 17.69 -9.76 23.38
C ASN A 346 16.48 -10.14 22.49
N LYS A 347 16.73 -10.58 21.25
CA LYS A 347 15.66 -11.02 20.34
C LYS A 347 15.06 -12.35 20.74
N ARG A 348 15.83 -13.20 21.41
CA ARG A 348 15.33 -14.43 22.03
C ARG A 348 14.37 -14.14 23.20
N GLN A 349 14.69 -13.15 24.04
CA GLN A 349 13.79 -12.71 25.11
C GLN A 349 12.50 -12.11 24.54
N GLU A 350 12.60 -11.24 23.51
CA GLU A 350 11.42 -10.73 22.80
C GLU A 350 10.56 -11.87 22.21
N ALA A 351 11.18 -12.93 21.68
CA ALA A 351 10.45 -14.11 21.18
C ALA A 351 9.73 -14.87 22.31
N GLU A 352 10.32 -14.97 23.50
CA GLU A 352 9.67 -15.57 24.67
C GLU A 352 8.44 -14.76 25.12
N GLU A 353 8.54 -13.43 25.10
CA GLU A 353 7.41 -12.53 25.35
C GLU A 353 6.28 -12.75 24.34
N PHE A 354 6.60 -12.99 23.06
CA PHE A 354 5.60 -13.29 22.03
C PHE A 354 4.87 -14.61 22.33
N VAL A 355 5.57 -15.63 22.82
CA VAL A 355 4.96 -16.90 23.24
C VAL A 355 3.98 -16.68 24.40
N ASN A 356 4.36 -15.88 25.40
CA ASN A 356 3.51 -15.61 26.56
C ASN A 356 2.26 -14.80 26.16
N TRP A 357 2.45 -13.72 25.41
CA TRP A 357 1.35 -12.93 24.85
C TRP A 357 0.40 -13.80 24.02
N GLY A 358 0.94 -14.69 23.18
CA GLY A 358 0.11 -15.55 22.34
C GLY A 358 -0.72 -16.57 23.14
N LYS A 359 -0.25 -17.02 24.32
CA LYS A 359 -1.04 -17.88 25.22
C LYS A 359 -2.21 -17.10 25.82
N GLU A 360 -1.96 -15.87 26.28
CA GLU A 360 -3.00 -14.99 26.81
C GLU A 360 -4.05 -14.67 25.74
N ALA A 361 -3.60 -14.30 24.54
CA ALA A 361 -4.46 -14.06 23.38
C ALA A 361 -5.34 -15.27 23.06
N SER A 362 -4.78 -16.48 23.08
CA SER A 362 -5.51 -17.73 22.85
C SER A 362 -6.60 -18.00 23.89
N GLY A 363 -6.45 -17.48 25.11
CA GLY A 363 -7.47 -17.56 26.16
C GLY A 363 -8.60 -16.55 26.00
N LEU A 364 -8.31 -15.36 25.45
CA LEU A 364 -9.28 -14.28 25.24
C LEU A 364 -10.05 -14.39 23.92
N LEU A 365 -9.45 -14.98 22.89
CA LEU A 365 -10.04 -15.08 21.56
C LEU A 365 -11.43 -15.76 21.52
N PRO A 366 -11.68 -16.88 22.24
CA PRO A 366 -13.02 -17.47 22.29
C PRO A 366 -14.08 -16.51 22.82
N THR A 367 -13.76 -15.75 23.86
CA THR A 367 -14.66 -14.76 24.46
C THR A 367 -14.97 -13.63 23.49
N TYR A 368 -13.97 -13.13 22.76
CA TYR A 368 -14.18 -12.12 21.72
C TYR A 368 -14.97 -12.67 20.53
N MET A 369 -14.75 -13.93 20.14
CA MET A 369 -15.52 -14.58 19.06
C MET A 369 -17.00 -14.70 19.42
N GLU A 370 -17.32 -15.14 20.63
CA GLU A 370 -18.70 -15.23 21.12
C GLU A 370 -19.37 -13.85 21.16
N ALA A 371 -18.66 -12.84 21.66
CA ALA A 371 -19.15 -11.48 21.73
C ALA A 371 -19.49 -10.90 20.33
N VAL A 372 -18.59 -11.09 19.35
CA VAL A 372 -18.79 -10.67 17.96
C VAL A 372 -19.92 -11.46 17.28
N GLU A 373 -20.06 -12.76 17.56
CA GLU A 373 -21.19 -13.54 17.06
C GLU A 373 -22.53 -13.05 17.58
N ASP A 374 -22.59 -12.70 18.86
CA ASP A 374 -23.82 -12.19 19.46
C ASP A 374 -24.20 -10.82 18.91
N MET A 375 -23.24 -9.94 18.63
CA MET A 375 -23.49 -8.70 17.87
C MET A 375 -24.05 -8.99 16.48
N ASN A 376 -23.45 -9.94 15.75
CA ASN A 376 -23.91 -10.30 14.40
C ASN A 376 -25.34 -10.88 14.42
N LYS A 377 -25.66 -11.76 15.37
CA LYS A 377 -27.02 -12.29 15.53
C LYS A 377 -28.04 -11.18 15.82
N ARG A 378 -27.68 -10.22 16.68
CA ARG A 378 -28.54 -9.06 17.00
C ARG A 378 -28.76 -8.19 15.76
N TYR A 379 -27.69 -7.89 15.03
CA TYR A 379 -27.75 -7.11 13.80
C TYR A 379 -28.62 -7.80 12.74
N GLU A 380 -28.42 -9.10 12.49
CA GLU A 380 -29.23 -9.87 11.55
C GLU A 380 -30.71 -9.89 11.95
N SER A 381 -31.00 -10.12 13.23
CA SER A 381 -32.37 -10.11 13.76
C SER A 381 -33.05 -8.75 13.57
N SER A 382 -32.37 -7.66 13.88
CA SER A 382 -32.89 -6.30 13.67
C SER A 382 -33.12 -6.00 12.19
N ARG A 383 -32.20 -6.44 11.31
CA ARG A 383 -32.32 -6.24 9.86
C ARG A 383 -33.49 -7.04 9.27
N GLU A 384 -33.70 -8.27 9.74
CA GLU A 384 -34.86 -9.09 9.36
C GLU A 384 -36.18 -8.49 9.85
N TYR A 385 -36.20 -7.93 11.06
CA TYR A 385 -37.37 -7.25 11.59
C TYR A 385 -37.76 -6.04 10.73
N ILE A 386 -36.80 -5.18 10.38
CA ILE A 386 -37.04 -4.03 9.49
C ILE A 386 -37.55 -4.51 8.13
N ARG A 387 -36.91 -5.53 7.54
CA ARG A 387 -37.35 -6.09 6.26
C ARG A 387 -38.78 -6.63 6.30
N LYS A 388 -39.18 -7.29 7.40
CA LYS A 388 -40.57 -7.75 7.58
C LYS A 388 -41.54 -6.59 7.72
N ALA A 389 -41.19 -5.57 8.51
CA ALA A 389 -42.01 -4.38 8.69
C ALA A 389 -42.19 -3.59 7.38
N GLU A 390 -41.15 -3.50 6.55
CA GLU A 390 -41.22 -2.90 5.21
C GLU A 390 -42.16 -3.67 4.28
N LEU A 391 -42.03 -5.01 4.22
CA LEU A 391 -42.91 -5.86 3.42
C LEU A 391 -44.38 -5.80 3.89
N GLU A 392 -44.61 -5.75 5.20
CA GLU A 392 -45.96 -5.57 5.76
C GLU A 392 -46.54 -4.20 5.39
N ARG A 393 -45.71 -3.15 5.42
CA ARG A 393 -46.14 -1.81 4.99
C ARG A 393 -46.47 -1.77 3.51
N GLU A 394 -45.64 -2.37 2.66
CA GLU A 394 -45.88 -2.49 1.22
C GLU A 394 -47.19 -3.27 0.93
N ALA A 395 -47.42 -4.38 1.64
CA ALA A 395 -48.64 -5.16 1.51
C ALA A 395 -49.89 -4.39 1.97
N GLN A 396 -49.78 -3.59 3.05
CA GLN A 396 -50.86 -2.71 3.51
C GLN A 396 -51.14 -1.60 2.50
N GLU A 397 -50.11 -0.99 1.93
CA GLU A 397 -50.25 0.01 0.87
C GLU A 397 -50.89 -0.58 -0.40
N GLU A 398 -50.52 -1.80 -0.79
CA GLU A 398 -51.11 -2.49 -1.93
C GLU A 398 -52.58 -2.85 -1.69
N LEU A 399 -52.91 -3.38 -0.50
CA LEU A 399 -54.30 -3.65 -0.12
C LEU A 399 -55.15 -2.37 -0.06
N ALA A 400 -54.58 -1.27 0.44
CA ALA A 400 -55.24 0.03 0.45
C ALA A 400 -55.49 0.55 -0.97
N ARG A 401 -54.54 0.35 -1.90
CA ARG A 401 -54.72 0.68 -3.33
C ARG A 401 -55.83 -0.15 -3.97
N GLN A 402 -55.88 -1.47 -3.71
CA GLN A 402 -56.93 -2.35 -4.22
C GLN A 402 -58.32 -1.93 -3.72
N LYS A 403 -58.46 -1.68 -2.40
CA LYS A 403 -59.72 -1.19 -1.82
C LYS A 403 -60.16 0.16 -2.41
N ALA A 404 -59.23 1.10 -2.56
CA ALA A 404 -59.53 2.39 -3.18
C ALA A 404 -59.93 2.26 -4.67
N GLU A 405 -59.41 1.26 -5.37
CA GLU A 405 -59.80 0.97 -6.75
C GLU A 405 -61.18 0.30 -6.83
N GLU A 406 -61.48 -0.62 -5.92
CA GLU A 406 -62.81 -1.23 -5.76
C GLU A 406 -63.88 -0.19 -5.39
N GLU A 407 -63.60 0.72 -4.45
CA GLU A 407 -64.51 1.83 -4.09
C GLU A 407 -64.79 2.72 -5.30
N LYS A 408 -63.75 3.10 -6.07
CA LYS A 408 -63.92 3.86 -7.32
C LYS A 408 -64.75 3.10 -8.36
N GLN A 409 -64.61 1.78 -8.46
CA GLN A 409 -65.43 0.97 -9.35
C GLN A 409 -66.89 0.87 -8.86
N ALA A 410 -67.10 0.73 -7.56
CA ALA A 410 -68.43 0.71 -6.94
C ALA A 410 -69.15 2.06 -7.11
N GLU A 411 -68.47 3.18 -6.88
CA GLU A 411 -69.02 4.53 -7.14
C GLU A 411 -69.40 4.72 -8.61
N LYS A 412 -68.54 4.28 -9.54
CA LYS A 412 -68.85 4.31 -10.98
C LYS A 412 -70.06 3.44 -11.32
N ALA A 413 -70.16 2.26 -10.73
CA ALA A 413 -71.30 1.36 -10.94
C ALA A 413 -72.59 1.91 -10.34
N GLU A 414 -72.53 2.56 -9.18
CA GLU A 414 -73.68 3.24 -8.58
C GLU A 414 -74.13 4.44 -9.42
N MET A 415 -73.19 5.28 -9.87
CA MET A 415 -73.45 6.37 -10.80
C MET A 415 -74.10 5.85 -12.10
N ALA A 416 -73.62 4.73 -12.64
CA ALA A 416 -74.21 4.10 -13.82
C ALA A 416 -75.65 3.61 -13.55
N LYS A 417 -75.92 2.96 -12.41
CA LYS A 417 -77.27 2.54 -12.02
C LYS A 417 -78.21 3.74 -11.81
N ARG A 418 -77.74 4.81 -11.19
CA ARG A 418 -78.51 6.06 -11.02
C ARG A 418 -78.83 6.68 -12.37
N ALA A 419 -77.87 6.71 -13.30
CA ALA A 419 -78.08 7.17 -14.66
C ALA A 419 -79.10 6.30 -15.42
N GLU A 420 -79.05 4.97 -15.27
CA GLU A 420 -79.99 4.04 -15.90
C GLU A 420 -81.42 4.18 -15.34
N ILE A 421 -81.57 4.38 -14.02
CA ILE A 421 -82.87 4.67 -13.39
C ILE A 421 -83.44 6.01 -13.89
N MET A 422 -82.60 7.04 -13.99
CA MET A 422 -82.99 8.34 -14.54
C MET A 422 -83.43 8.23 -16.01
N GLU A 423 -82.71 7.45 -16.81
CA GLU A 423 -83.06 7.21 -18.20
C GLU A 423 -84.34 6.36 -18.34
N ARG A 424 -84.57 5.37 -17.47
CA ARG A 424 -85.82 4.60 -17.44
C ARG A 424 -87.02 5.48 -17.06
N LYS A 425 -86.88 6.36 -16.07
CA LYS A 425 -87.90 7.36 -15.71
C LYS A 425 -88.17 8.32 -16.87
N ARG A 426 -87.13 8.74 -17.60
CA ARG A 426 -87.27 9.55 -18.82
C ARG A 426 -88.04 8.81 -19.91
N GLN A 427 -87.77 7.51 -20.12
CA GLN A 427 -88.51 6.69 -21.10
C GLN A 427 -89.97 6.42 -20.68
N GLU A 428 -90.25 6.27 -19.39
CA GLU A 428 -91.62 6.19 -18.85
C GLU A 428 -92.41 7.50 -19.05
N LEU A 429 -91.75 8.65 -18.98
CA LEU A 429 -92.34 9.96 -19.28
C LEU A 429 -92.56 10.19 -20.80
N VAL A 430 -91.75 9.59 -21.66
CA VAL A 430 -91.89 9.66 -23.13
C VAL A 430 -92.94 8.67 -23.67
N GLY A 431 -93.37 7.68 -22.86
CA GLY A 431 -94.39 6.68 -23.24
C GLY A 431 -95.85 7.15 -23.14
N LYS A 432 -96.11 8.38 -22.70
CA LYS A 432 -97.45 8.98 -22.68
C LYS A 432 -97.37 10.46 -22.99
N ASP A 433 -97.27 10.80 -24.25
CA ASP A 433 -97.83 12.07 -24.72
C ASP A 433 -98.59 11.82 -26.01
N ASP A 434 -99.90 12.06 -25.95
CA ASP A 434 -100.57 12.71 -27.06
C ASP A 434 -101.60 13.69 -26.51
N PHE A 435 -101.43 14.95 -26.92
CA PHE A 435 -102.23 16.16 -26.70
C PHE A 435 -102.07 16.86 -25.33
N MET A 436 -101.97 18.19 -25.24
CA MET A 436 -102.60 19.23 -26.06
C MET A 436 -101.86 20.58 -25.91
N VAL A 437 -101.75 21.33 -27.00
CA VAL A 437 -101.36 22.75 -27.02
C VAL A 437 -102.48 23.59 -26.40
N ILE A 438 -102.20 24.31 -25.30
CA ILE A 438 -103.04 25.44 -24.85
C ILE A 438 -102.18 26.67 -24.55
N LYS A 439 -102.58 27.77 -25.20
CA LYS A 439 -102.02 29.12 -25.13
C LYS A 439 -101.99 29.69 -23.70
N ALA A 440 -100.84 30.21 -23.30
CA ALA A 440 -100.69 31.02 -22.10
C ALA A 440 -101.19 32.46 -22.34
N LYS A 441 -102.14 32.92 -21.51
CA LYS A 441 -102.42 34.33 -21.23
C LYS A 441 -102.17 34.56 -19.74
N GLY A 442 -101.24 35.47 -19.44
CA GLY A 442 -100.77 35.71 -18.08
C GLY A 442 -101.68 36.59 -17.21
N LYS A 443 -101.40 36.58 -15.91
CA LYS A 443 -101.35 37.79 -15.07
C LYS A 443 -100.75 37.51 -13.69
N LYS A 444 -99.70 38.30 -13.40
CA LYS A 444 -99.36 38.99 -12.14
C LYS A 444 -99.41 38.21 -10.81
N GLY A 445 -98.23 37.77 -10.39
CA GLY A 445 -97.46 38.24 -9.21
C GLY A 445 -98.17 38.38 -7.86
N ARG A 446 -97.60 37.74 -6.83
CA ARG A 446 -96.96 38.43 -5.69
C ARG A 446 -96.20 37.43 -4.78
N ASP A 447 -94.90 37.70 -4.66
CA ASP A 447 -93.98 37.62 -3.53
C ASP A 447 -94.04 36.45 -2.52
N GLY A 448 -92.88 35.83 -2.29
CA GLY A 448 -92.65 34.97 -1.13
C GLY A 448 -91.38 34.11 -1.20
N GLU A 449 -90.22 34.76 -1.25
CA GLU A 449 -88.92 34.39 -0.65
C GLU A 449 -88.42 32.92 -0.70
N GLY A 450 -87.28 32.71 -1.38
CA GLY A 450 -86.41 31.54 -1.16
C GLY A 450 -85.59 31.06 -2.36
N GLU A 451 -84.86 31.96 -3.04
CA GLU A 451 -83.69 31.63 -3.87
C GLU A 451 -82.57 31.03 -2.99
N ASP A 452 -81.62 30.22 -3.44
CA ASP A 452 -81.43 29.48 -4.69
C ASP A 452 -80.29 28.49 -4.41
N PHE A 453 -80.48 27.26 -4.87
CA PHE A 453 -79.39 26.32 -5.11
C PHE A 453 -79.33 26.19 -6.63
N ILE A 454 -78.30 26.78 -7.25
CA ILE A 454 -77.96 26.52 -8.65
C ILE A 454 -76.55 25.93 -8.69
N ASP A 455 -76.60 24.63 -8.95
CA ASP A 455 -75.63 23.78 -9.62
C ASP A 455 -75.35 24.30 -11.04
N ASP A 456 -74.12 24.14 -11.54
CA ASP A 456 -73.89 24.12 -12.99
C ASP A 456 -72.56 23.41 -13.30
N GLU A 457 -72.61 22.08 -13.24
CA GLU A 457 -71.84 21.25 -14.17
C GLU A 457 -72.71 20.94 -15.41
N ALA A 458 -72.66 21.85 -16.40
CA ALA A 458 -73.09 21.54 -17.75
C ALA A 458 -72.07 22.06 -18.75
N ALA A 459 -71.25 21.14 -19.28
CA ALA A 459 -71.02 20.97 -20.72
C ALA A 459 -69.67 20.30 -20.99
N ARG A 460 -69.71 18.98 -21.25
CA ARG A 460 -68.71 18.35 -22.13
C ARG A 460 -69.44 17.53 -23.18
N GLY A 461 -69.43 18.03 -24.41
CA GLY A 461 -70.03 17.31 -25.52
C GLY A 461 -69.94 17.95 -26.90
N ARG A 462 -68.71 18.07 -27.40
CA ARG A 462 -68.33 18.06 -28.83
C ARG A 462 -68.49 19.36 -29.63
N LEU A 463 -67.40 19.78 -30.25
CA LEU A 463 -67.20 19.59 -31.69
C LEU A 463 -65.79 20.03 -32.10
N ASP A 464 -65.14 19.15 -32.86
CA ASP A 464 -63.90 19.39 -33.57
C ASP A 464 -64.17 20.21 -34.84
N LYS A 465 -63.39 21.27 -35.08
CA LYS A 465 -63.03 21.80 -36.42
C LYS A 465 -62.04 22.96 -36.33
N ASN A 466 -60.85 22.70 -36.86
CA ASN A 466 -59.78 23.62 -37.25
C ASN A 466 -60.23 25.01 -37.75
N GLN A 467 -59.59 26.07 -37.27
CA GLN A 467 -58.68 26.92 -38.06
C GLN A 467 -58.07 28.09 -37.25
N LYS A 468 -56.74 28.17 -37.31
CA LYS A 468 -55.86 29.38 -37.42
C LYS A 468 -56.17 30.61 -36.56
N GLY A 469 -55.21 30.99 -35.70
CA GLY A 469 -55.01 32.41 -35.36
C GLY A 469 -54.20 32.76 -34.10
N LYS A 470 -52.87 32.81 -34.25
CA LYS A 470 -51.92 33.79 -33.66
C LYS A 470 -51.84 34.05 -32.13
N LYS A 471 -50.58 33.88 -31.65
CA LYS A 471 -49.78 34.68 -30.67
C LYS A 471 -50.12 34.52 -29.18
N LYS A 472 -49.24 33.89 -28.39
CA LYS A 472 -48.01 34.39 -27.70
C LYS A 472 -48.32 35.31 -26.50
N ASP A 473 -48.11 34.82 -25.28
CA ASP A 473 -47.03 35.29 -24.38
C ASP A 473 -46.78 34.28 -23.22
N PRO A 474 -45.55 34.21 -22.66
CA PRO A 474 -44.95 32.96 -22.20
C PRO A 474 -44.28 33.12 -20.82
N GLU A 475 -44.97 32.81 -19.73
CA GLU A 475 -44.32 32.77 -18.42
C GLU A 475 -45.02 31.73 -17.54
N ARG A 476 -44.58 30.45 -17.64
CA ARG A 476 -44.68 29.43 -16.57
C ARG A 476 -44.23 28.01 -16.97
N GLU A 477 -43.32 27.85 -17.93
CA GLU A 477 -42.72 26.54 -18.25
C GLU A 477 -41.19 26.63 -18.39
N ASP A 478 -40.51 27.23 -17.41
CA ASP A 478 -39.04 27.23 -17.37
C ASP A 478 -38.46 27.04 -15.96
N ALA A 479 -39.08 26.15 -15.16
CA ALA A 479 -38.59 25.82 -13.81
C ALA A 479 -38.39 24.31 -13.56
N ILE A 480 -38.62 23.43 -14.53
CA ILE A 480 -38.48 21.96 -14.37
C ILE A 480 -37.61 21.35 -15.48
N ARG A 481 -36.66 22.14 -16.03
CA ARG A 481 -35.66 21.67 -17.01
C ARG A 481 -34.23 22.20 -16.77
N LYS A 482 -33.88 22.53 -15.53
CA LYS A 482 -32.49 22.74 -15.11
C LYS A 482 -32.23 22.08 -13.77
N GLY A 483 -31.77 20.83 -13.82
CA GLY A 483 -31.39 20.08 -12.62
C GLY A 483 -30.63 18.78 -12.90
N ILE A 484 -30.15 18.58 -14.14
CA ILE A 484 -29.24 17.48 -14.51
C ILE A 484 -28.30 18.06 -15.56
N GLU A 485 -27.16 18.59 -15.12
CA GLU A 485 -25.90 18.81 -15.88
C GLU A 485 -24.99 19.80 -15.11
N ILE A 486 -24.49 19.39 -13.95
CA ILE A 486 -23.27 19.97 -13.34
C ILE A 486 -22.54 18.80 -12.69
N PHE A 487 -21.69 18.09 -13.43
CA PHE A 487 -20.52 17.34 -12.92
C PHE A 487 -19.82 16.56 -14.05
N LEU A 488 -19.50 17.20 -15.19
CA LEU A 488 -18.49 16.66 -16.12
C LEU A 488 -17.70 17.78 -16.81
N ALA A 489 -16.51 18.02 -16.22
CA ALA A 489 -15.25 18.48 -16.83
C ALA A 489 -15.07 20.00 -17.11
N PRO A 490 -13.84 20.45 -17.42
CA PRO A 490 -12.80 20.87 -16.45
C PRO A 490 -12.28 22.30 -16.73
N SER A 491 -11.54 22.91 -15.80
CA SER A 491 -10.49 23.88 -16.18
C SER A 491 -9.53 24.19 -15.04
N ASP A 492 -8.24 23.95 -15.31
CA ASP A 492 -7.08 24.73 -14.86
C ASP A 492 -7.34 26.25 -15.11
N ASP A 493 -6.66 27.27 -14.57
CA ASP A 493 -5.29 27.44 -14.14
C ASP A 493 -5.16 28.88 -13.52
N GLU A 494 -4.03 29.18 -12.88
CA GLU A 494 -3.49 30.53 -12.54
C GLU A 494 -4.26 31.37 -11.48
N GLY A 495 -3.66 32.03 -10.49
CA GLY A 495 -2.32 32.59 -10.35
C GLY A 495 -2.46 34.02 -9.79
N ASP A 496 -1.58 34.37 -8.85
CA ASP A 496 -1.25 35.71 -8.31
C ASP A 496 -2.01 36.28 -7.10
N ASP A 497 -1.27 36.34 -5.97
CA ASP A 497 -0.86 37.51 -5.16
C ASP A 497 -1.95 38.51 -4.70
N GLU A 498 -2.06 38.96 -3.44
CA GLU A 498 -1.08 39.66 -2.61
C GLU A 498 -1.68 39.95 -1.20
N GLU A 499 -0.86 40.54 -0.34
CA GLU A 499 -0.91 40.59 1.14
C GLU A 499 -2.03 41.43 1.81
N GLY A 500 -2.25 41.11 3.10
CA GLY A 500 -2.94 41.92 4.12
C GLY A 500 -2.73 41.37 5.52
#